data_AF-X6JZ96-F1
#
_entry.id   AF-X6JZ96-F1
#
_cell.length_a   1.000
_cell.length_b   1.000
_cell.length_c   1.000
_cell.angle_alpha   90.00
_cell.angle_beta   90.00
_cell.angle_gamma   90.00
#
_symmetry.space_group_name_H-M   'P 1'
#
loop_
_entity.id
_entity.type
_entity.pdbx_description
1 polymer ?
#
loop_
_entity_poly.entity_id
_entity_poly.type
_entity_poly.pdbx_seq_one_letter_code
_entity_poly.pdbx_strand_id
1 'polypeptide(L)'
;MDILVYGRIFGDRGIPRDCRRTSMLNKQDDGAEIIAWLARQPWCTGRVGMFRRSWGGVSALQLAARRPPELKAIITVCSTDDRYTDDAHYTGGVINDAMIFEWGVRWAAYCGLPPDPSIVGDRWRDMWVERLSNLTSIP
;
A
#
# COMPACT_ATOMS: atom_id res chain seq x y z
N MET A 1 7.82 20.58 -9.80
CA MET A 1 6.38 20.28 -9.70
C MET A 1 6.11 19.66 -8.33
N ASP A 2 5.01 20.01 -7.66
CA ASP A 2 4.63 19.33 -6.40
C ASP A 2 4.10 17.93 -6.74
N ILE A 3 4.62 16.90 -6.08
CA ILE A 3 4.25 15.50 -6.37
C ILE A 3 3.10 15.08 -5.47
N LEU A 4 1.96 14.74 -6.07
CA LEU A 4 0.93 13.95 -5.41
C LEU A 4 1.19 12.47 -5.70
N VAL A 5 1.60 11.71 -4.69
CA VAL A 5 1.70 10.26 -4.87
C VAL A 5 0.27 9.71 -4.92
N TYR A 6 -0.14 9.17 -6.07
CA TYR A 6 -1.42 8.49 -6.29
C TYR A 6 -1.15 7.03 -6.68
N GLY A 7 -1.67 6.08 -5.89
CA GLY A 7 -1.51 4.63 -6.15
C GLY A 7 -1.03 3.83 -4.94
N ARG A 8 -1.17 2.49 -5.00
CA ARG A 8 -0.59 1.58 -3.98
C ARG A 8 0.93 1.72 -4.02
N ILE A 9 1.57 2.00 -2.89
CA ILE A 9 3.02 1.81 -2.78
C ILE A 9 3.26 0.30 -2.65
N PHE A 10 3.36 -0.37 -3.79
CA PHE A 10 4.08 -1.62 -3.96
C PHE A 10 5.03 -1.36 -5.12
N GLY A 11 6.31 -1.15 -4.82
CA GLY A 11 7.31 -0.74 -5.81
C GLY A 11 8.33 -1.84 -6.07
N ASP A 12 8.19 -2.52 -7.20
CA ASP A 12 9.14 -3.52 -7.72
C ASP A 12 10.18 -2.92 -8.68
N ARG A 13 10.32 -1.59 -8.77
CA ARG A 13 11.35 -0.96 -9.61
C ARG A 13 12.05 0.17 -8.87
N GLY A 14 13.31 -0.09 -8.51
CA GLY A 14 14.25 0.92 -7.99
C GLY A 14 14.34 1.05 -6.47
N ILE A 15 13.58 0.26 -5.70
CA ILE A 15 13.67 0.20 -4.24
C ILE A 15 14.74 -0.85 -3.85
N PRO A 16 15.64 -0.59 -2.88
CA PRO A 16 16.53 -1.61 -2.33
C PRO A 16 15.75 -2.88 -1.94
N ARG A 17 16.15 -4.02 -2.50
CA ARG A 17 15.39 -5.28 -2.53
C ARG A 17 15.42 -6.10 -1.24
N ASP A 18 15.28 -5.51 -0.06
CA ASP A 18 15.15 -6.29 1.18
C ASP A 18 13.69 -6.41 1.66
N CYS A 19 12.89 -7.16 0.90
CA CYS A 19 11.49 -7.46 1.25
C CYS A 19 11.34 -8.51 2.38
N ARG A 20 12.38 -8.84 3.15
CA ARG A 20 12.29 -9.91 4.18
C ARG A 20 11.81 -9.44 5.55
N ARG A 21 11.28 -8.22 5.68
CA ARG A 21 11.00 -7.60 6.98
C ARG A 21 9.61 -6.98 7.05
N THR A 22 8.57 -7.81 7.15
CA THR A 22 7.14 -7.46 7.10
C THR A 22 6.57 -6.80 8.38
N SER A 23 7.37 -6.10 9.18
CA SER A 23 6.85 -5.39 10.37
C SER A 23 6.16 -4.08 9.98
N MET A 24 5.17 -3.64 10.76
CA MET A 24 4.47 -2.37 10.54
C MET A 24 5.41 -1.15 10.62
N LEU A 25 6.45 -1.24 11.47
CA LEU A 25 7.47 -0.20 11.63
C LEU A 25 8.31 -0.06 10.37
N ASN A 26 8.73 -1.19 9.79
CA ASN A 26 9.52 -1.18 8.55
C ASN A 26 8.74 -0.53 7.40
N LYS A 27 7.42 -0.77 7.29
CA LYS A 27 6.58 -0.14 6.26
C LYS A 27 6.51 1.39 6.38
N GLN A 28 6.58 1.93 7.60
CA GLN A 28 6.62 3.38 7.80
C GLN A 28 7.99 3.96 7.45
N ASP A 29 9.05 3.25 7.80
CA ASP A 29 10.42 3.66 7.47
C ASP A 29 10.65 3.64 5.95
N ASP A 30 10.20 2.60 5.25
CA ASP A 30 10.19 2.52 3.78
C ASP A 30 9.41 3.69 3.17
N GLY A 31 8.24 4.01 3.75
CA GLY A 31 7.42 5.13 3.32
C GLY A 31 8.14 6.47 3.46
N ALA A 32 8.85 6.69 4.56
CA ALA A 32 9.62 7.90 4.80
C ALA A 32 10.81 8.00 3.84
N GLU A 33 11.50 6.89 3.58
CA GLU A 33 12.60 6.83 2.61
C GLU A 33 12.12 7.19 1.20
N ILE A 34 10.97 6.66 0.78
CA ILE A 34 10.38 6.98 -0.52
C ILE A 34 10.02 8.46 -0.63
N ILE A 35 9.44 9.06 0.43
CA ILE A 35 9.14 10.49 0.46
C ILE A 35 10.42 11.32 0.30
N ALA A 36 11.46 10.98 1.06
CA ALA A 36 12.74 11.68 0.98
C ALA A 36 13.40 11.49 -0.41
N TRP A 37 13.31 10.29 -0.98
CA TRP A 37 13.82 10.01 -2.33
C TRP A 37 13.07 10.82 -3.40
N LEU A 38 11.73 10.87 -3.34
CA LEU A 38 10.90 11.65 -4.25
C LEU A 38 11.26 13.14 -4.20
N ALA A 39 11.46 13.67 -3.00
CA ALA A 39 11.82 15.07 -2.78
C ALA A 39 13.17 15.46 -3.40
N ARG A 40 14.09 14.50 -3.57
CA ARG A 40 15.42 14.73 -4.20
C ARG A 40 15.42 14.62 -5.72
N GLN A 41 14.31 14.23 -6.35
CA GLN A 41 14.29 14.07 -7.80
C GLN A 41 14.31 15.43 -8.51
N PRO A 42 14.97 15.58 -9.67
CA PRO A 42 15.15 16.87 -10.34
C PRO A 42 13.83 17.51 -10.83
N TRP A 43 12.78 16.71 -10.95
CA TRP A 43 11.42 17.14 -11.33
C TRP A 43 10.55 17.49 -10.11
N CYS A 44 11.00 17.20 -8.89
CA CYS A 44 10.33 17.54 -7.63
C CYS A 44 10.77 18.92 -7.14
N THR A 45 9.84 19.67 -6.52
CA THR A 45 10.13 20.93 -5.80
C THR A 45 10.67 20.71 -4.38
N GLY A 46 10.92 19.46 -3.97
CA GLY A 46 11.20 19.08 -2.58
C GLY A 46 9.97 19.01 -1.67
N ARG A 47 8.76 19.24 -2.22
CA ARG A 47 7.49 19.11 -1.49
C ARG A 47 6.70 17.91 -2.01
N VAL A 48 6.33 17.02 -1.10
CA VAL A 48 5.58 15.79 -1.40
C VAL A 48 4.23 15.83 -0.71
N GLY A 49 3.18 15.43 -1.42
CA GLY A 49 1.85 15.20 -0.88
C GLY A 49 1.40 13.75 -1.08
N MET A 50 0.51 13.27 -0.22
CA MET A 50 -0.07 11.93 -0.33
C MET A 50 -1.59 12.00 -0.45
N PHE A 51 -2.15 11.29 -1.43
CA PHE A 51 -3.58 11.01 -1.50
C PHE A 51 -3.83 9.51 -1.41
N ARG A 52 -4.67 9.06 -0.46
CA ARG A 52 -4.96 7.64 -0.27
C ARG A 52 -6.38 7.38 0.22
N ARG A 53 -6.89 6.19 -0.08
CA ARG A 53 -8.19 5.68 0.37
C ARG A 53 -8.01 4.38 1.17
N SER A 54 -8.90 4.13 2.14
CA SER A 54 -8.97 2.86 2.87
C SER A 54 -7.64 2.53 3.56
N TRP A 55 -7.13 1.31 3.41
CA TRP A 55 -5.84 0.86 3.95
C TRP A 55 -4.68 1.82 3.66
N GLY A 56 -4.65 2.38 2.45
CA GLY A 56 -3.64 3.38 2.10
C GLY A 56 -3.77 4.67 2.90
N GLY A 57 -5.00 5.05 3.29
CA GLY A 57 -5.27 6.23 4.12
C GLY A 57 -4.75 6.04 5.55
N VAL A 58 -4.93 4.84 6.11
CA VAL A 58 -4.34 4.46 7.40
C VAL A 58 -2.81 4.56 7.35
N SER A 59 -2.18 4.07 6.28
CA SER A 59 -0.72 4.20 6.09
C SER A 59 -0.28 5.66 5.96
N ALA A 60 -1.06 6.51 5.30
CA ALA A 60 -0.75 7.95 5.18
C ALA A 60 -0.84 8.67 6.54
N LEU A 61 -1.84 8.34 7.37
CA LEU A 61 -1.96 8.88 8.73
C LEU A 61 -0.76 8.48 9.59
N GLN A 62 -0.37 7.20 9.56
CA GLN A 62 0.78 6.70 10.30
C GLN A 62 2.09 7.34 9.85
N LEU A 63 2.28 7.49 8.54
CA LEU A 63 3.47 8.13 8.01
C LEU A 63 3.51 9.62 8.34
N ALA A 64 2.37 10.32 8.30
CA ALA A 64 2.28 11.71 8.74
C ALA A 64 2.58 11.88 10.25
N ALA A 65 2.21 10.92 11.09
CA ALA A 65 2.56 10.92 12.51
C ALA A 65 4.09 10.89 12.75
N ARG A 66 4.86 10.31 11.83
CA ARG A 66 6.34 10.32 11.84
C ARG A 66 6.95 11.66 11.43
N ARG A 67 6.13 12.59 10.92
CA ARG A 67 6.52 13.94 10.47
C ARG A 67 7.74 13.98 9.52
N PRO A 68 7.75 13.23 8.39
CA PRO A 68 8.78 13.40 7.39
C PRO A 68 8.84 14.86 6.92
N PRO A 69 10.02 15.50 6.92
CA PRO A 69 10.10 16.94 6.67
C PRO A 69 9.63 17.33 5.27
N GLU A 70 9.70 16.44 4.29
CA GLU A 70 9.30 16.69 2.91
C GLU A 70 7.79 16.46 2.67
N LEU A 71 7.09 15.80 3.59
CA LEU A 71 5.65 15.55 3.51
C LEU A 71 4.88 16.80 3.95
N LYS A 72 4.23 17.47 3.00
CA LYS A 72 3.56 18.77 3.24
C LYS A 72 2.05 18.67 3.38
N ALA A 73 1.43 17.64 2.81
CA ALA A 73 0.00 17.44 2.90
C ALA A 73 -0.37 15.96 2.74
N ILE A 74 -1.42 15.54 3.45
CA ILE A 74 -2.09 14.26 3.22
C ILE A 74 -3.57 14.50 2.97
N ILE A 75 -4.17 13.67 2.11
CA ILE A 75 -5.61 13.56 1.92
C ILE A 75 -5.95 12.09 2.08
N THR A 76 -6.79 11.78 3.06
CA THR A 76 -7.20 10.41 3.38
C THR A 76 -8.71 10.27 3.26
N VAL A 77 -9.17 9.21 2.60
CA VAL A 77 -10.59 8.97 2.31
C VAL A 77 -11.01 7.59 2.83
N CYS A 78 -12.11 7.52 3.60
CA CYS A 78 -12.64 6.27 4.17
C CYS A 78 -11.56 5.44 4.90
N SER A 79 -10.80 6.10 5.78
CA SER A 79 -9.76 5.48 6.61
C SER A 79 -9.95 5.89 8.07
N THR A 80 -9.26 5.20 8.97
CA THR A 80 -9.30 5.46 10.41
C THR A 80 -7.89 5.66 10.98
N ASP A 81 -7.76 6.51 11.99
CA ASP A 81 -6.61 6.60 12.88
C ASP A 81 -6.73 5.67 14.11
N ASP A 82 -7.94 5.22 14.45
CA ASP A 82 -8.22 4.20 15.46
C ASP A 82 -8.68 2.87 14.83
N ARG A 83 -7.81 1.87 14.86
CA ARG A 83 -8.06 0.57 14.26
C ARG A 83 -8.85 -0.39 15.15
N TYR A 84 -9.02 -0.06 16.43
CA TYR A 84 -9.77 -0.89 17.36
C TYR A 84 -11.26 -0.49 17.40
N THR A 85 -11.56 0.78 17.20
CA THR A 85 -12.95 1.24 17.22
C THR A 85 -13.60 1.22 15.84
N ASP A 86 -12.84 1.44 14.76
CA ASP A 86 -13.40 1.84 13.46
C ASP A 86 -12.72 1.20 12.24
N ASP A 87 -12.25 -0.05 12.33
CA ASP A 87 -11.58 -0.78 11.23
C ASP A 87 -12.28 -2.10 10.88
N ALA A 88 -11.83 -2.74 9.80
CA ALA A 88 -12.32 -4.03 9.33
C ALA A 88 -12.29 -5.16 10.37
N HIS A 89 -11.51 -5.02 11.45
CA HIS A 89 -11.39 -6.03 12.50
C HIS A 89 -12.37 -5.82 13.65
N TYR A 90 -12.65 -4.57 13.99
CA TYR A 90 -13.44 -4.21 15.16
C TYR A 90 -14.26 -2.96 14.88
N THR A 91 -15.50 -2.96 15.35
CA THR A 91 -16.40 -1.81 15.27
C THR A 91 -17.02 -1.57 16.65
N GLY A 92 -16.74 -0.42 17.27
CA GLY A 92 -17.20 -0.10 18.61
C GLY A 92 -16.73 -1.09 19.70
N GLY A 93 -15.58 -1.75 19.49
CA GLY A 93 -15.05 -2.77 20.40
C GLY A 93 -15.63 -4.18 20.22
N VAL A 94 -16.52 -4.39 19.25
CA VAL A 94 -17.03 -5.71 18.86
C VAL A 94 -16.29 -6.20 17.62
N ILE A 95 -15.98 -7.50 17.55
CA ILE A 95 -15.35 -8.12 16.38
C ILE A 95 -16.26 -7.96 15.15
N ASN A 96 -15.69 -7.51 14.04
CA ASN A 96 -16.37 -7.44 12.75
C ASN A 96 -16.04 -8.70 11.92
N ASP A 97 -16.61 -9.82 12.32
CA ASP A 97 -16.35 -11.15 11.74
C ASP A 97 -16.66 -11.22 10.24
N ALA A 98 -17.74 -10.57 9.81
CA ALA A 98 -18.15 -10.47 8.42
C ALA A 98 -17.09 -9.76 7.56
N MET A 99 -16.53 -8.62 8.00
CA MET A 99 -15.44 -7.96 7.28
C MET A 99 -14.16 -8.78 7.30
N ILE A 100 -13.78 -9.36 8.44
CA ILE A 100 -12.56 -10.19 8.54
C ILE A 100 -12.62 -11.35 7.54
N PHE A 101 -13.73 -12.09 7.54
CA PHE A 101 -13.92 -13.22 6.64
C PHE A 101 -13.93 -12.76 5.17
N GLU A 102 -14.69 -11.71 4.88
CA GLU A 102 -14.80 -11.15 3.54
C GLU A 102 -13.43 -10.74 2.99
N TRP A 103 -12.66 -9.94 3.73
CA TRP A 103 -11.34 -9.50 3.29
C TRP A 103 -10.34 -10.63 3.21
N GLY A 104 -10.39 -11.60 4.14
CA GLY A 104 -9.53 -12.78 4.12
C GLY A 104 -9.68 -13.58 2.83
N VAL A 105 -10.92 -13.82 2.39
CA VAL A 105 -11.20 -14.56 1.15
C VAL A 105 -10.98 -13.68 -0.08
N ARG A 106 -11.46 -12.43 -0.05
CA ARG A 106 -11.38 -11.51 -1.19
C ARG A 106 -9.94 -11.14 -1.53
N TRP A 107 -9.07 -10.98 -0.53
CA TRP A 107 -7.66 -10.69 -0.77
C TRP A 107 -6.96 -11.82 -1.53
N ALA A 108 -7.23 -13.08 -1.15
CA ALA A 108 -6.73 -14.25 -1.86
C ALA A 108 -7.16 -14.24 -3.34
N ALA A 109 -8.44 -13.96 -3.59
CA ALA A 109 -8.97 -13.84 -4.94
C ALA A 109 -8.27 -12.72 -5.74
N TYR A 110 -8.02 -11.55 -5.13
CA TYR A 110 -7.30 -10.46 -5.78
C TYR A 110 -5.85 -10.81 -6.14
N CYS A 111 -5.14 -11.51 -5.25
CA CYS A 111 -3.78 -11.97 -5.52
C CYS A 111 -3.72 -12.96 -6.69
N GLY A 112 -4.79 -13.72 -6.91
CA GLY A 112 -4.91 -14.69 -8.00
C GLY A 112 -5.41 -14.13 -9.33
N LEU A 113 -5.71 -12.84 -9.46
CA LEU A 113 -6.22 -12.28 -10.73
C LEU A 113 -5.15 -12.30 -11.84
N PRO A 114 -5.52 -12.62 -13.10
CA PRO A 114 -4.60 -12.53 -14.23
C PRO A 114 -4.23 -11.07 -14.52
N PRO A 115 -3.02 -10.81 -15.05
CA PRO A 115 -2.67 -9.50 -15.58
C PRO A 115 -3.55 -9.19 -16.81
N ASP A 116 -3.83 -7.91 -17.03
CA ASP A 116 -4.64 -7.45 -18.16
C ASP A 116 -3.91 -7.73 -19.50
N PRO A 117 -4.50 -8.54 -20.42
CA PRO A 117 -3.90 -8.83 -21.72
C PRO A 117 -3.64 -7.59 -22.58
N SER A 118 -4.40 -6.51 -22.42
CA SER A 118 -4.17 -5.25 -23.13
C SER A 118 -2.86 -4.56 -22.71
N ILE A 119 -2.35 -4.88 -21.53
CA ILE A 119 -1.11 -4.31 -20.98
C ILE A 119 0.09 -5.22 -21.28
N VAL A 120 -0.08 -6.54 -21.17
CA VAL A 120 1.07 -7.49 -21.23
C VAL A 120 1.09 -8.37 -22.48
N GLY A 121 0.08 -8.27 -23.35
CA GLY A 121 -0.04 -9.03 -24.60
C GLY A 121 -0.23 -10.53 -24.38
N ASP A 122 0.16 -11.34 -25.36
CA ASP A 122 -0.04 -12.80 -25.39
C ASP A 122 0.63 -13.54 -24.22
N ARG A 123 1.61 -12.91 -23.56
CA ARG A 123 2.31 -13.47 -22.39
C ARG A 123 1.47 -13.49 -21.12
N TRP A 124 0.26 -12.90 -21.12
CA TRP A 124 -0.58 -12.76 -19.92
C TRP A 124 -0.80 -14.10 -19.22
N ARG A 125 -0.98 -15.18 -19.99
CA ARG A 125 -1.28 -16.52 -19.46
C ARG A 125 -0.06 -17.12 -18.77
N ASP A 126 1.09 -17.11 -19.42
CA ASP A 126 2.33 -17.66 -18.86
C ASP A 126 2.73 -16.90 -17.59
N MET A 127 2.64 -15.56 -17.63
CA MET A 127 2.87 -14.71 -16.46
C MET A 127 1.89 -15.00 -15.31
N TRP A 128 0.62 -15.28 -15.63
CA TRP A 128 -0.38 -15.61 -14.63
C TRP A 128 -0.10 -16.96 -13.96
N VAL A 129 0.18 -17.99 -14.77
CA VAL A 129 0.52 -19.33 -14.26
C VAL A 129 1.77 -19.27 -13.40
N GLU A 130 2.83 -18.58 -13.84
CA GLU A 130 4.04 -18.38 -13.06
C GLU A 130 3.75 -17.72 -11.70
N ARG A 131 2.91 -16.67 -11.69
CA ARG A 131 2.50 -15.99 -10.45
C ARG A 131 1.70 -16.89 -9.53
N LEU A 132 0.79 -17.69 -10.06
CA LEU A 132 0.00 -18.65 -9.28
C LEU A 132 0.90 -19.74 -8.67
N SER A 133 1.87 -20.26 -9.42
CA SER A 133 2.82 -21.27 -8.92
C SER A 133 3.75 -20.73 -7.84
N ASN A 134 4.01 -19.42 -7.83
CA ASN A 134 4.81 -18.73 -6.81
C ASN A 134 3.97 -18.03 -5.74
N LEU A 135 2.64 -18.18 -5.76
CA LEU A 135 1.78 -17.60 -4.75
C LEU A 135 1.98 -18.39 -3.46
N THR A 136 2.85 -17.92 -2.57
CA THR A 136 3.06 -18.56 -1.27
C THR A 136 1.70 -18.64 -0.56
N SER A 137 1.34 -19.84 -0.10
CA SER A 137 0.10 -20.10 0.62
C SER A 137 -0.11 -19.03 1.69
N ILE A 138 -1.27 -18.36 1.60
CA ILE A 138 -1.76 -17.48 2.65
C ILE A 138 -1.83 -18.36 3.90
N PRO A 139 -1.04 -18.06 4.96
CA PRO A 139 -1.03 -18.87 6.17
C PRO A 139 -2.41 -18.92 6.84
#